data_AF-W4V9X4-F1
#
_entry.id   AF-W4V9X4-F1
#
_cell.length_a   1.000
_cell.length_b   1.000
_cell.length_c   1.000
_cell.angle_alpha   90.00
_cell.angle_beta   90.00
_cell.angle_gamma   90.00
#
_symmetry.space_group_name_H-M   'P 1'
#
loop_
_entity.id
_entity.type
_entity.pdbx_description
1 polymer ?
#
loop_
_entity_poly.entity_id
_entity_poly.type
_entity_poly.pdbx_seq_one_letter_code
_entity_poly.pdbx_strand_id
1 'polypeptide(L)'
;MANEKSYIPTQWKDQVKDGSTIIQPGTPMNAQNFNNMEHGIMANDALAAVLAQVQRQAALSGAEWEVESGSATISPANTDNTISIAKLRNRTSYNVTVEVNSVSGGTAGDIIISGKQANGFKVKYTGTATSITIRYHVQGGMV
;
A
#
# COMPACT_ATOMS: atom_id res chain seq x y z
N MET A 1 -21.22 -18.93 -19.88
CA MET A 1 -20.66 -19.04 -18.52
C MET A 1 -19.86 -20.33 -18.50
N ALA A 2 -18.53 -20.25 -18.53
CA ALA A 2 -17.68 -21.43 -18.52
C ALA A 2 -17.74 -22.05 -17.11
N ASN A 3 -18.03 -23.34 -17.05
CA ASN A 3 -18.08 -24.12 -15.82
C ASN A 3 -16.63 -24.31 -15.34
N GLU A 4 -16.10 -23.37 -14.55
CA GLU A 4 -14.79 -23.53 -13.91
C GLU A 4 -14.89 -24.68 -12.90
N LYS A 5 -14.54 -25.89 -13.35
CA LYS A 5 -14.28 -27.00 -12.43
C LYS A 5 -13.04 -26.60 -11.62
N SER A 6 -13.22 -26.31 -10.33
CA SER A 6 -12.09 -26.21 -9.41
C SER A 6 -11.21 -27.45 -9.53
N TYR A 7 -9.90 -27.23 -9.56
CA TYR A 7 -8.92 -28.31 -9.55
C TYR A 7 -9.10 -29.14 -8.27
N ILE A 8 -9.28 -30.45 -8.44
CA ILE A 8 -9.29 -31.43 -7.34
C ILE A 8 -8.02 -32.27 -7.52
N PRO A 9 -7.05 -32.22 -6.58
CA PRO A 9 -5.83 -33.00 -6.67
C PRO A 9 -6.17 -34.48 -6.79
N THR A 10 -5.71 -35.10 -7.88
CA THR A 10 -5.91 -36.53 -8.09
C THR A 10 -4.72 -37.25 -7.47
N GLN A 11 -4.96 -38.10 -6.48
CA GLN A 11 -3.89 -38.89 -5.88
C GLN A 11 -3.47 -40.01 -6.80
N TRP A 12 -2.16 -40.10 -7.05
CA TRP A 12 -1.54 -41.22 -7.74
C TRP A 12 -1.69 -42.48 -6.89
N LYS A 13 -1.98 -43.60 -7.56
CA LYS A 13 -2.07 -44.92 -6.96
C LYS A 13 -1.14 -45.85 -7.73
N ASP A 14 -0.43 -46.73 -7.02
CA ASP A 14 0.45 -47.71 -7.66
C ASP A 14 -0.33 -48.70 -8.52
N GLN A 15 -1.61 -48.93 -8.25
CA GLN A 15 -2.50 -49.79 -9.03
C GLN A 15 -3.96 -49.47 -8.72
N VAL A 16 -4.86 -49.75 -9.65
CA VAL A 16 -6.31 -49.60 -9.44
C VAL A 16 -6.92 -50.97 -9.20
N LYS A 17 -7.61 -51.12 -8.07
CA LYS A 17 -8.28 -52.36 -7.64
C LYS A 17 -9.77 -52.17 -7.44
N ASP A 18 -10.51 -53.24 -7.67
CA ASP A 18 -11.88 -53.44 -7.19
C ASP A 18 -11.89 -54.70 -6.30
N GLY A 19 -12.03 -54.49 -4.99
CA GLY A 19 -11.76 -55.51 -3.99
C GLY A 19 -10.33 -56.06 -4.08
N SER A 20 -10.21 -57.38 -4.25
CA SER A 20 -8.92 -58.07 -4.45
C SER A 20 -8.46 -58.10 -5.91
N THR A 21 -9.31 -57.71 -6.86
CA THR A 21 -9.04 -57.80 -8.29
C THR A 21 -8.33 -56.54 -8.80
N ILE A 22 -7.23 -56.72 -9.52
CA ILE A 22 -6.51 -55.61 -10.16
C ILE A 22 -7.19 -55.31 -11.50
N ILE A 23 -7.75 -54.10 -11.64
CA ILE A 23 -8.38 -53.62 -12.88
C ILE A 23 -7.33 -52.97 -13.78
N GLN A 24 -6.37 -52.26 -13.18
CA GLN A 24 -5.30 -51.60 -13.90
C GLN A 24 -3.96 -51.85 -13.18
N PRO A 25 -3.00 -52.54 -13.83
CA PRO A 25 -1.68 -52.74 -13.26
C PRO A 25 -0.91 -51.42 -13.20
N GLY A 26 -0.02 -51.32 -12.22
CA GLY A 26 0.86 -50.17 -12.04
C GLY A 26 1.92 -50.02 -13.13
N THR A 27 2.54 -48.84 -13.15
CA THR A 27 3.81 -48.61 -13.88
C THR A 27 4.96 -48.64 -12.88
N PRO A 28 6.24 -48.72 -13.32
CA PRO A 28 7.39 -48.58 -12.42
C PRO A 28 7.48 -47.22 -11.70
N MET A 29 6.63 -46.26 -12.05
CA MET A 29 6.48 -44.98 -11.37
C MET A 29 5.76 -45.18 -10.03
N ASN A 30 6.41 -44.78 -8.93
CA ASN A 30 5.88 -44.97 -7.58
C ASN A 30 4.99 -43.79 -7.14
N ALA A 31 3.75 -44.10 -6.72
CA ALA A 31 2.74 -43.13 -6.30
C ALA A 31 3.19 -42.21 -5.17
N GLN A 32 4.00 -42.69 -4.23
CA GLN A 32 4.52 -41.88 -3.13
C GLN A 32 5.31 -40.68 -3.65
N ASN A 33 6.22 -40.90 -4.61
CA ASN A 33 7.07 -39.84 -5.15
C ASN A 33 6.25 -38.83 -5.97
N PHE A 34 5.28 -39.31 -6.76
CA PHE A 34 4.40 -38.42 -7.53
C PHE A 34 3.47 -37.59 -6.65
N ASN A 35 2.88 -38.18 -5.61
CA ASN A 35 2.07 -37.44 -4.64
C ASN A 35 2.91 -36.44 -3.83
N ASN A 36 4.15 -36.79 -3.47
CA ASN A 36 5.08 -35.86 -2.82
C ASN A 36 5.38 -34.65 -3.72
N MET A 37 5.60 -34.87 -5.03
CA MET A 37 5.81 -33.78 -5.99
C MET A 37 4.56 -32.91 -6.12
N GLU A 38 3.37 -33.51 -6.29
CA GLU A 38 2.10 -32.77 -6.42
C GLU A 38 1.82 -31.91 -5.20
N HIS A 39 1.97 -32.47 -4.00
CA HIS A 39 1.83 -31.70 -2.76
C HIS A 39 2.90 -30.63 -2.61
N GLY A 40 4.15 -30.91 -3.02
CA GLY A 40 5.23 -29.94 -3.01
C GLY A 40 4.96 -28.75 -3.92
N ILE A 41 4.47 -29.00 -5.13
CA ILE A 41 4.07 -27.96 -6.10
C ILE A 41 2.92 -27.13 -5.53
N MET A 42 1.84 -27.77 -5.07
CA MET A 42 0.69 -27.06 -4.51
C MET A 42 1.06 -26.22 -3.27
N ALA A 43 1.89 -26.76 -2.38
CA ALA A 43 2.38 -26.03 -1.20
C ALA A 43 3.26 -24.84 -1.59
N ASN A 44 4.12 -25.00 -2.60
CA ASN A 44 4.95 -23.92 -3.11
C ASN A 44 4.12 -22.82 -3.77
N ASP A 45 3.09 -23.16 -4.54
CA ASP A 45 2.19 -22.19 -5.16
C ASP A 45 1.39 -21.41 -4.11
N ALA A 46 0.90 -22.10 -3.08
CA ALA A 46 0.24 -21.46 -1.94
C ALA A 46 1.20 -20.50 -1.21
N LEU A 47 2.44 -20.93 -0.95
CA LEU A 47 3.46 -20.08 -0.36
C LEU A 47 3.78 -18.86 -1.24
N ALA A 48 3.94 -19.06 -2.54
CA ALA A 48 4.19 -17.97 -3.48
C ALA A 48 3.06 -16.94 -3.50
N ALA A 49 1.81 -17.39 -3.45
CA ALA A 49 0.64 -16.50 -3.36
C ALA A 49 0.66 -15.66 -2.06
N VAL A 50 0.97 -16.30 -0.92
CA VAL A 50 1.09 -15.60 0.36
C VAL A 50 2.25 -14.60 0.34
N LEU A 51 3.42 -14.98 -0.17
CA LEU A 51 4.57 -14.08 -0.29
C LEU A 51 4.27 -12.88 -1.17
N ALA A 52 3.59 -13.08 -2.31
CA ALA A 52 3.16 -11.99 -3.18
C ALA A 52 2.18 -11.04 -2.47
N GLN A 53 1.29 -11.57 -1.63
CA GLN A 53 0.40 -10.75 -0.81
C GLN A 53 1.18 -9.95 0.25
N VAL A 54 2.12 -10.58 0.96
CA VAL A 54 2.96 -9.91 1.97
C VAL A 54 3.79 -8.80 1.33
N GLN A 55 4.40 -9.04 0.17
CA GLN A 55 5.15 -8.01 -0.57
C GLN A 55 4.27 -6.83 -0.96
N ARG A 56 3.05 -7.07 -1.43
CA ARG A 56 2.10 -5.99 -1.74
C ARG A 56 1.72 -5.20 -0.49
N GLN A 57 1.43 -5.87 0.63
CA GLN A 57 1.10 -5.19 1.88
C GLN A 57 2.28 -4.35 2.40
N ALA A 58 3.51 -4.88 2.30
CA ALA A 58 4.72 -4.15 2.66
C ALA A 58 4.90 -2.90 1.78
N ALA A 59 4.72 -3.01 0.46
CA ALA A 59 4.81 -1.88 -0.46
C ALA A 59 3.76 -0.79 -0.15
N LEU A 60 2.51 -1.19 0.11
CA LEU A 60 1.43 -0.27 0.50
C LEU A 60 1.74 0.43 1.83
N SER A 61 2.23 -0.32 2.82
CA SER A 61 2.63 0.27 4.09
C SER A 61 3.78 1.26 3.91
N GLY A 62 4.83 0.89 3.15
CA GLY A 62 5.95 1.77 2.86
C GLY A 62 5.55 3.08 2.17
N ALA A 63 4.60 3.01 1.23
CA ALA A 63 4.05 4.21 0.60
C ALA A 63 3.34 5.12 1.61
N GLU A 64 2.62 4.56 2.58
CA GLU A 64 1.92 5.34 3.61
C GLU A 64 2.91 6.03 4.58
N TRP A 65 4.06 5.43 4.85
CA TRP A 65 5.11 6.00 5.71
C TRP A 65 5.99 7.03 5.00
N GLU A 66 5.93 7.12 3.68
CA GLU A 66 6.73 8.07 2.90
C GLU A 66 6.38 9.51 3.27
N VAL A 67 7.41 10.31 3.53
CA VAL A 67 7.28 11.73 3.87
C VAL A 67 7.66 12.56 2.65
N GLU A 68 6.70 13.33 2.15
CA GLU A 68 6.94 14.33 1.14
C GLU A 68 7.17 15.68 1.81
N SER A 69 8.16 16.43 1.34
CA SER A 69 8.50 17.73 1.91
C SER A 69 8.47 18.79 0.83
N GLY A 70 8.03 19.99 1.18
CA GLY A 70 8.04 21.14 0.28
C GLY A 70 8.13 22.45 1.05
N SER A 71 8.17 23.55 0.30
CA SER A 71 8.14 24.89 0.87
C SER A 71 7.08 25.75 0.18
N ALA A 72 6.52 26.69 0.93
CA ALA A 72 5.54 27.63 0.40
C ALA A 72 5.65 28.98 1.10
N THR A 73 5.46 30.04 0.34
CA THR A 73 5.31 31.40 0.89
C THR A 73 3.83 31.71 1.03
N ILE A 74 3.42 32.12 2.23
CA ILE A 74 2.03 32.43 2.59
C ILE A 74 1.92 33.94 2.75
N SER A 75 0.96 34.53 2.06
CA SER A 75 0.59 35.94 2.14
C SER A 75 -0.80 36.13 1.52
N PRO A 76 -1.63 37.05 2.02
CA PRO A 76 -1.44 37.87 3.22
C PRO A 76 -1.80 37.12 4.51
N ALA A 77 -1.54 37.74 5.67
CA ALA A 77 -1.88 37.21 6.98
C ALA A 77 -3.38 36.93 7.13
N ASN A 78 -3.74 36.00 8.02
CA ASN A 78 -5.12 35.62 8.35
C ASN A 78 -5.99 35.18 7.15
N THR A 79 -5.37 34.84 6.02
CA THR A 79 -6.06 34.40 4.80
C THR A 79 -5.72 32.95 4.49
N ASP A 80 -6.76 32.17 4.14
CA ASP A 80 -6.60 30.79 3.70
C ASP A 80 -5.82 30.73 2.38
N ASN A 81 -4.63 30.17 2.42
CA ASN A 81 -3.83 29.89 1.23
C ASN A 81 -3.86 28.39 0.95
N THR A 82 -4.07 28.01 -0.31
CA THR A 82 -4.10 26.60 -0.72
C THR A 82 -2.71 26.17 -1.18
N ILE A 83 -2.17 25.13 -0.54
CA ILE A 83 -0.91 24.51 -0.92
C ILE A 83 -1.22 23.19 -1.62
N SER A 84 -0.73 23.08 -2.87
CA SER A 84 -0.76 21.84 -3.62
C SER A 84 0.38 20.94 -3.19
N ILE A 85 0.09 19.65 -3.05
CA ILE A 85 1.07 18.62 -2.76
C ILE A 85 1.51 18.01 -4.10
N ALA A 86 2.81 17.79 -4.30
CA ALA A 86 3.34 17.36 -5.60
C ALA A 86 3.07 15.88 -5.85
N LYS A 87 3.20 15.04 -4.82
CA LYS A 87 2.84 13.62 -4.91
C LYS A 87 1.34 13.46 -4.73
N LEU A 88 0.71 12.83 -5.73
CA LEU A 88 -0.72 12.59 -5.68
C LEU A 88 -1.07 11.59 -4.57
N ARG A 89 -2.15 11.89 -3.85
CA ARG A 89 -2.73 11.07 -2.77
C ARG A 89 -4.17 10.71 -3.11
N ASN A 90 -4.58 9.54 -2.64
CA ASN A 90 -5.90 8.99 -2.90
C ASN A 90 -6.92 9.42 -1.83
N ARG A 91 -6.46 9.86 -0.65
CA ARG A 91 -7.31 10.15 0.52
C ARG A 91 -6.83 11.38 1.27
N THR A 92 -7.71 11.95 2.10
CA THR A 92 -7.44 13.12 2.96
C THR A 92 -6.89 12.75 4.34
N SER A 93 -6.71 11.47 4.62
CA SER A 93 -6.22 10.92 5.90
C SER A 93 -4.69 11.02 6.07
N TYR A 94 -4.08 12.07 5.52
CA TYR A 94 -2.65 12.36 5.69
C TYR A 94 -2.43 13.35 6.84
N ASN A 95 -1.24 13.32 7.42
CA ASN A 95 -0.78 14.29 8.40
C ASN A 95 0.09 15.35 7.74
N VAL A 96 -0.03 16.59 8.21
CA VAL A 96 0.80 17.72 7.76
C VAL A 96 1.46 18.33 8.98
N THR A 97 2.78 18.36 8.98
CA THR A 97 3.60 19.11 9.94
C THR A 97 4.23 20.28 9.21
N VAL A 98 4.31 21.43 9.88
CA VAL A 98 4.79 22.68 9.30
C VAL A 98 5.79 23.35 10.23
N GLU A 99 6.81 23.93 9.62
CA GLU A 99 7.84 24.70 10.30
C GLU A 99 8.01 26.04 9.61
N VAL A 100 8.14 27.11 10.40
CA VAL A 100 8.44 28.44 9.85
C VAL A 100 9.91 28.47 9.44
N ASN A 101 10.16 28.71 8.16
CA ASN A 101 11.52 28.84 7.63
C ASN A 101 12.02 30.29 7.65
N SER A 102 11.15 31.26 7.32
CA SER A 102 11.46 32.69 7.39
C SER A 102 10.19 33.54 7.54
N VAL A 103 10.37 34.75 8.04
CA VAL A 103 9.30 35.72 8.31
C VAL A 103 9.74 37.09 7.79
N SER A 104 8.84 37.81 7.12
CA SER A 104 9.08 39.16 6.60
C SER A 104 8.06 40.15 7.14
N GLY A 105 8.53 41.30 7.62
CA GLY A 105 7.68 42.45 7.96
C GLY A 105 6.82 42.29 9.21
N GLY A 106 7.21 41.46 10.19
CA GLY A 106 6.46 41.30 11.44
C GLY A 106 6.68 39.95 12.10
N THR A 107 5.63 39.43 12.77
CA THR A 107 5.65 38.11 13.45
C THR A 107 4.76 37.11 12.72
N ALA A 108 5.14 35.83 12.72
CA ALA A 108 4.33 34.77 12.09
C ALA A 108 3.06 34.44 12.88
N GLY A 109 3.10 34.54 14.22
CA GLY A 109 2.02 34.04 15.07
C GLY A 109 1.87 32.52 14.96
N ASP A 110 0.64 32.03 15.06
CA ASP A 110 0.31 30.61 14.96
C ASP A 110 0.06 30.22 13.50
N ILE A 111 0.52 29.03 13.11
CA ILE A 111 0.16 28.43 11.82
C ILE A 111 -1.03 27.49 12.03
N ILE A 112 -2.08 27.70 11.24
CA ILE A 112 -3.30 26.90 11.28
C ILE A 112 -3.46 26.18 9.95
N ILE A 113 -3.48 24.85 10.01
CA ILE A 113 -3.77 23.98 8.86
C ILE A 113 -5.24 23.61 8.89
N SER A 114 -5.91 23.74 7.75
CA SER A 114 -7.33 23.43 7.60
C SER A 114 -7.64 22.89 6.20
N GLY A 115 -8.88 22.46 5.96
CA GLY A 115 -9.38 22.13 4.62
C GLY A 115 -8.50 21.16 3.83
N LYS A 116 -8.21 19.98 4.40
CA LYS A 116 -7.48 18.90 3.70
C LYS A 116 -8.29 18.41 2.50
N GLN A 117 -7.62 18.28 1.35
CA GLN A 117 -8.15 17.82 0.06
C GLN A 117 -7.23 16.71 -0.48
N ALA A 118 -7.68 15.94 -1.48
CA ALA A 118 -6.92 14.78 -1.97
C ALA A 118 -5.45 15.11 -2.33
N ASN A 119 -5.15 16.32 -2.81
CA ASN A 119 -3.80 16.72 -3.23
C ASN A 119 -3.41 18.12 -2.73
N GLY A 120 -3.98 18.56 -1.60
CA GLY A 120 -3.70 19.90 -1.11
C GLY A 120 -4.34 20.20 0.23
N PHE A 121 -3.85 21.21 0.92
CA PHE A 121 -4.41 21.67 2.19
C PHE A 121 -4.43 23.18 2.23
N LYS A 122 -5.27 23.74 3.09
CA LYS A 122 -5.27 25.16 3.39
C LYS A 122 -4.36 25.45 4.57
N VAL A 123 -3.66 26.57 4.50
CA VAL A 123 -2.81 27.08 5.57
C VAL A 123 -3.05 28.57 5.73
N LYS A 124 -3.08 29.02 6.98
CA LYS A 124 -3.10 30.43 7.35
C LYS A 124 -2.19 30.68 8.54
N TYR A 125 -1.76 31.92 8.72
CA TYR A 125 -1.00 32.36 9.89
C TYR A 125 -1.67 33.56 10.55
N THR A 126 -1.57 33.68 11.88
CA THR A 126 -2.30 34.68 12.67
C THR A 126 -1.53 35.95 13.00
N GLY A 127 -0.21 35.96 12.75
CA GLY A 127 0.65 37.09 13.09
C GLY A 127 0.52 38.30 12.17
N THR A 128 1.41 39.28 12.38
CA THR A 128 1.41 40.57 11.68
C THR A 128 2.38 40.63 10.50
N ALA A 129 3.14 39.56 10.25
CA ALA A 129 4.09 39.50 9.14
C ALA A 129 3.40 39.72 7.79
N THR A 130 4.06 40.45 6.90
CA THR A 130 3.62 40.66 5.51
C THR A 130 3.59 39.35 4.72
N SER A 131 4.59 38.50 4.97
CA SER A 131 4.65 37.14 4.43
C SER A 131 5.49 36.23 5.32
N ILE A 132 5.20 34.94 5.26
CA ILE A 132 6.01 33.88 5.89
C ILE A 132 6.35 32.81 4.87
N THR A 133 7.54 32.24 4.94
CA THR A 133 7.89 31.01 4.20
C THR A 133 7.87 29.84 5.17
N ILE A 134 7.08 28.82 4.87
CA ILE A 134 7.02 27.58 5.63
C ILE A 134 7.70 26.45 4.90
N ARG A 135 8.25 25.50 5.65
CA ARG A 135 8.51 24.13 5.19
C ARG A 135 7.40 23.25 5.70
N TYR A 136 6.88 22.37 4.84
CA TYR A 136 5.83 21.43 5.20
C TYR A 136 6.29 20.00 4.93
N HIS A 137 5.83 19.08 5.76
CA HIS A 137 6.05 17.65 5.64
C HIS A 137 4.67 16.98 5.63
N VAL A 138 4.41 16.15 4.62
CA VAL A 138 3.15 15.42 4.44
C VAL A 138 3.41 13.93 4.45
N GLN A 139 2.70 13.22 5.31
CA GLN A 139 2.81 11.76 5.45
C GLN A 139 1.45 11.09 5.41
N GLY A 140 1.34 9.96 4.71
CA GLY A 140 0.11 9.17 4.56
C GLY A 140 -0.81 9.64 3.42
N GLY A 141 -1.99 9.03 3.33
CA GLY A 141 -3.02 9.31 2.34
C GLY A 141 -2.81 8.62 0.98
N MET A 142 -1.92 7.63 0.90
CA MET A 142 -1.56 6.95 -0.35
C MET A 142 -2.51 5.78 -0.68
N VAL A 143 -3.11 5.15 0.33
CA VAL A 143 -3.93 3.93 0.19
C VAL A 143 -5.34 4.09 0.73
#